data_AF-A0A813L6Q4-F1
#
_entry.id   AF-A0A813L6Q4-F1
#
_cell.length_a   1.000
_cell.length_b   1.000
_cell.length_c   1.000
_cell.angle_alpha   90.00
_cell.angle_beta   90.00
_cell.angle_gamma   90.00
#
_symmetry.space_group_name_H-M   'P 1'
#
loop_
_entity.id
_entity.type
_entity.pdbx_description
1 polymer ?
#
loop_
_entity_poly.entity_id
_entity_poly.type
_entity_poly.pdbx_seq_one_letter_code
_entity_poly.pdbx_strand_id
1 'polypeptide(L)'
;MAVVSVPGALSDDELRLKCEELMIFAPREGAFLELPAGKAQADVIVKFSRAQGSLAFWIESADAASPLKGPLNVLATVPLEDYALRGIPEGTYTIHAMLWEVAAGAPDAQPRTSEELLGSSSAFRLLRGRTSVSFTVKRFEDFVPKYEWKPVAHWHRLPPGLEIVLDLGGSGDRKARIPQPWQWDARVADEAVPKRVPVMADTTMALLLSLMGFSTNTHEVVWGQDDGKHEQVLEVNWTSTQANLFQYSRQIFVRMKKARINHAV
;
A
#
# COMPACT_ATOMS: atom_id res chain seq x y z
N MET A 1 35.30 8.77 -15.13
CA MET A 1 33.94 8.45 -14.66
C MET A 1 33.18 7.89 -15.85
N ALA A 2 32.86 6.59 -15.82
CA ALA A 2 32.09 5.94 -16.88
C ALA A 2 30.60 6.04 -16.52
N VAL A 3 29.82 6.74 -17.36
CA VAL A 3 28.36 6.79 -17.28
C VAL A 3 27.85 5.47 -17.85
N VAL A 4 27.36 4.60 -16.97
CA VAL A 4 26.67 3.36 -17.37
C VAL A 4 25.28 3.78 -17.86
N SER A 5 25.05 3.75 -19.17
CA SER A 5 23.71 3.94 -19.73
C SER A 5 22.89 2.69 -19.44
N VAL A 6 21.85 2.81 -18.63
CA VAL A 6 20.87 1.75 -18.41
C VAL A 6 20.07 1.58 -19.71
N PRO A 7 20.12 0.42 -20.39
CA PRO A 7 19.28 0.18 -21.56
C PRO A 7 17.82 0.05 -21.11
N GLY A 8 16.92 0.88 -21.65
CA GLY A 8 15.48 0.69 -21.51
C GLY A 8 14.67 1.80 -20.83
N ALA A 9 15.29 2.94 -20.47
CA ALA A 9 14.50 4.13 -20.12
C ALA A 9 13.96 4.76 -21.41
N LEU A 10 12.63 4.72 -21.60
CA LEU A 10 11.96 5.49 -22.66
C LEU A 10 12.34 6.97 -22.49
N SER A 11 12.63 7.64 -23.60
CA SER A 11 12.86 9.08 -23.59
C SER A 11 11.62 9.83 -23.10
N ASP A 12 11.80 11.03 -22.54
CA ASP A 12 10.68 11.87 -22.08
C ASP A 12 9.68 12.18 -23.21
N ASP A 13 10.15 12.22 -24.46
CA ASP A 13 9.30 12.39 -25.64
C ASP A 13 8.52 11.11 -25.98
N GLU A 14 9.11 9.92 -25.84
CA GLU A 14 8.38 8.65 -25.99
C GLU A 14 7.36 8.42 -24.86
N LEU A 15 7.67 8.87 -23.64
CA LEU A 15 6.72 8.87 -22.53
C LEU A 15 5.57 9.84 -22.78
N ARG A 16 5.86 11.04 -23.34
CA ARG A 16 4.82 11.99 -23.76
C ARG A 16 3.93 11.44 -24.86
N LEU A 17 4.49 10.86 -25.92
CA LEU A 17 3.71 10.24 -27.01
C LEU A 17 2.84 9.07 -26.49
N LYS A 18 3.38 8.20 -25.64
CA LYS A 18 2.58 7.13 -25.01
C LYS A 18 1.49 7.67 -24.08
N CYS A 19 1.73 8.80 -23.40
CA CYS A 19 0.72 9.44 -22.57
C CYS A 19 -0.41 10.08 -23.40
N GLU A 20 -0.14 10.60 -24.61
CA GLU A 20 -1.17 11.09 -25.52
C GLU A 20 -2.03 9.94 -26.10
N GLU A 21 -1.46 8.73 -26.17
CA GLU A 21 -2.16 7.51 -26.56
C GLU A 21 -3.06 6.90 -25.46
N LEU A 22 -2.91 7.31 -24.20
CA LEU A 22 -3.77 6.83 -23.12
C LEU A 22 -4.96 7.77 -22.90
N MET A 23 -6.17 7.22 -22.93
CA MET A 23 -7.38 8.00 -22.60
C MET A 23 -7.65 8.05 -21.09
N ILE A 24 -7.21 7.04 -20.34
CA ILE A 24 -7.35 6.94 -18.89
C ILE A 24 -5.95 7.04 -18.28
N PHE A 25 -5.72 8.07 -17.45
CA PHE A 25 -4.47 8.30 -16.74
C PHE A 25 -4.46 7.77 -15.31
N ALA A 26 -5.64 7.75 -14.67
CA ALA A 26 -5.83 7.18 -13.34
C ALA A 26 -7.14 6.39 -13.33
N PRO A 27 -7.19 5.22 -12.66
CA PRO A 27 -6.04 4.49 -12.11
C PRO A 27 -5.05 4.07 -13.22
N ARG A 28 -3.83 3.66 -12.83
CA ARG A 28 -2.84 3.11 -13.78
C ARG A 28 -3.10 1.61 -13.97
N GLU A 29 -2.63 1.06 -15.08
CA GLU A 29 -2.69 -0.39 -15.31
C GLU A 29 -1.99 -1.16 -14.18
N GLY A 30 -2.67 -2.13 -13.60
CA GLY A 30 -2.20 -2.94 -12.48
C GLY A 30 -2.10 -2.19 -11.14
N ALA A 31 -2.66 -0.99 -11.03
CA ALA A 31 -2.59 -0.22 -9.79
C ALA A 31 -3.37 -0.88 -8.64
N PHE A 32 -2.83 -0.77 -7.43
CA PHE A 32 -3.54 -1.10 -6.19
C PHE A 32 -4.05 0.17 -5.54
N LEU A 33 -5.36 0.26 -5.35
CA LEU A 33 -6.03 1.36 -4.66
C LEU A 33 -6.40 0.93 -3.26
N GLU A 34 -6.09 1.77 -2.28
CA GLU A 34 -6.36 1.50 -0.88
C GLU A 34 -7.86 1.65 -0.58
N LEU A 35 -8.45 0.62 0.01
CA LEU A 35 -9.73 0.69 0.69
C LEU A 35 -9.52 1.32 2.08
N PRO A 36 -10.11 2.49 2.39
CA PRO A 36 -9.88 3.16 3.66
C PRO A 36 -10.29 2.30 4.87
N ALA A 37 -9.55 2.42 5.97
CA ALA A 37 -9.81 1.67 7.20
C ALA A 37 -11.26 1.90 7.68
N GLY A 38 -11.95 0.81 8.01
CA GLY A 38 -13.34 0.84 8.48
C GLY A 38 -14.39 1.03 7.38
N LYS A 39 -14.00 1.19 6.10
CA LYS A 39 -14.95 1.28 4.98
C LYS A 39 -15.08 -0.07 4.26
N ALA A 40 -16.27 -0.32 3.72
CA ALA A 40 -16.57 -1.46 2.85
C ALA A 40 -16.37 -1.14 1.36
N GLN A 41 -16.32 0.14 1.00
CA GLN A 41 -16.20 0.63 -0.37
C GLN A 41 -15.23 1.83 -0.43
N ALA A 42 -14.59 1.99 -1.58
CA ALA A 42 -13.68 3.08 -1.91
C ALA A 42 -14.29 4.01 -2.98
N ASP A 43 -13.80 5.25 -3.00
CA ASP A 43 -14.02 6.17 -4.11
C ASP A 43 -12.78 6.09 -5.01
N VAL A 44 -12.99 5.70 -6.27
CA VAL A 44 -11.94 5.56 -7.28
C VAL A 44 -11.87 6.85 -8.09
N ILE A 45 -10.73 7.53 -8.02
CA ILE A 45 -10.48 8.73 -8.83
C ILE A 45 -10.05 8.33 -10.23
N VAL A 46 -10.84 8.74 -11.21
CA VAL A 46 -10.59 8.55 -12.64
C VAL A 46 -10.13 9.86 -13.25
N LYS A 47 -8.97 9.84 -13.92
CA LYS A 47 -8.44 10.99 -14.66
C LYS A 47 -8.39 10.63 -16.13
N PHE A 48 -8.94 11.49 -16.98
CA PHE A 48 -8.91 11.29 -18.43
C PHE A 48 -7.85 12.18 -19.09
N SER A 49 -7.46 11.85 -20.31
CA SER A 49 -6.59 12.71 -21.11
C SER A 49 -7.32 13.94 -21.63
N ARG A 50 -6.59 14.96 -22.07
CA ARG A 50 -7.16 16.21 -22.61
C ARG A 50 -7.69 16.06 -24.04
N ALA A 51 -8.20 14.88 -24.38
CA ALA A 51 -8.78 14.64 -25.70
C ALA A 51 -10.05 15.47 -25.90
N GLN A 52 -10.35 15.81 -27.14
CA GLN A 52 -11.57 16.52 -27.51
C GLN A 52 -12.63 15.53 -27.98
N GLY A 53 -13.90 15.81 -27.66
CA GLY A 53 -15.06 14.99 -28.04
C GLY A 53 -15.91 14.54 -26.86
N SER A 54 -17.00 13.83 -27.15
CA SER A 54 -17.85 13.23 -26.12
C SER A 54 -17.21 11.96 -25.58
N LEU A 55 -17.32 11.75 -24.27
CA LEU A 55 -16.75 10.61 -23.57
C LEU A 55 -17.86 9.65 -23.16
N ALA A 56 -17.61 8.35 -23.32
CA ALA A 56 -18.39 7.31 -22.68
C ALA A 56 -17.45 6.39 -21.89
N PHE A 57 -17.79 6.07 -20.65
CA PHE A 57 -16.98 5.18 -19.83
C PHE A 57 -17.81 4.39 -18.81
N TRP A 58 -17.31 3.22 -18.45
CA TRP A 58 -17.94 2.33 -17.48
C TRP A 58 -16.89 1.48 -16.77
N ILE A 59 -17.30 0.80 -15.71
CA ILE A 59 -16.45 -0.08 -14.91
C ILE A 59 -17.03 -1.49 -14.89
N GLU A 60 -16.18 -2.49 -15.01
CA GLU A 60 -16.53 -3.90 -14.92
C GLU A 60 -15.64 -4.58 -13.88
N SER A 61 -16.24 -5.45 -13.06
CA SER A 61 -15.50 -6.36 -12.20
C SER A 61 -14.92 -7.49 -13.03
N ALA A 62 -13.65 -7.80 -12.82
CA ALA A 62 -13.02 -9.01 -13.37
C ALA A 62 -13.41 -10.27 -12.57
N ASP A 63 -14.00 -10.10 -11.39
CA ASP A 63 -14.43 -11.20 -10.53
C ASP A 63 -15.84 -11.69 -10.88
N ALA A 64 -15.93 -12.96 -11.29
CA ALA A 64 -17.19 -13.63 -11.58
C ALA A 64 -18.08 -13.79 -10.34
N ALA A 65 -17.50 -13.81 -9.13
CA ALA A 65 -18.25 -13.94 -7.88
C ALA A 65 -18.96 -12.64 -7.48
N SER A 66 -18.49 -11.48 -7.97
CA SER A 66 -19.12 -10.19 -7.75
C SER A 66 -19.14 -9.40 -9.07
N PRO A 67 -20.08 -9.72 -9.98
CA PRO A 67 -20.17 -9.06 -11.28
C PRO A 67 -20.75 -7.65 -11.09
N LEU A 68 -19.90 -6.72 -10.68
CA LEU A 68 -20.21 -5.30 -10.76
C LEU A 68 -20.05 -4.86 -12.22
N LYS A 69 -21.16 -4.59 -12.90
CA LYS A 69 -21.16 -3.80 -14.15
C LYS A 69 -21.74 -2.43 -13.83
N GLY A 70 -20.86 -1.44 -13.71
CA GLY A 70 -21.27 -0.06 -13.48
C GLY A 70 -22.08 0.49 -14.64
N PRO A 71 -22.90 1.53 -14.42
CA PRO A 71 -23.64 2.17 -15.50
C PRO A 71 -22.69 2.79 -16.53
N LEU A 72 -23.15 2.90 -17.78
CA LEU A 72 -22.47 3.69 -18.79
C LEU A 72 -22.61 5.17 -18.43
N ASN A 73 -21.48 5.82 -18.16
CA ASN A 73 -21.42 7.25 -17.93
C ASN A 73 -21.12 7.94 -19.26
N VAL A 74 -21.99 8.84 -19.68
CA VAL A 74 -21.87 9.57 -20.94
C VAL A 74 -21.73 11.05 -20.65
N LEU A 75 -20.65 11.65 -21.11
CA LEU A 75 -20.32 13.06 -20.91
C LEU A 75 -20.18 13.74 -22.28
N ALA A 76 -20.77 14.93 -22.43
CA ALA A 76 -20.72 15.70 -23.67
C ALA A 76 -19.30 16.16 -24.04
N THR A 77 -18.42 16.26 -23.04
CA THR A 77 -17.00 16.57 -23.22
C THR A 77 -16.16 15.73 -22.26
N VAL A 78 -14.91 15.44 -22.63
CA VAL A 78 -13.95 14.82 -21.71
C VAL A 78 -13.69 15.77 -20.53
N PRO A 79 -13.92 15.34 -19.28
CA PRO A 79 -13.76 16.21 -18.14
C PRO A 79 -12.28 16.53 -17.91
N LEU A 80 -11.99 17.80 -17.59
CA LEU A 80 -10.65 18.24 -17.18
C LEU A 80 -10.39 17.99 -15.69
N GLU A 81 -11.45 17.81 -14.92
CA GLU A 81 -11.41 17.55 -13.48
C GLU A 81 -11.42 16.04 -13.19
N ASP A 82 -11.00 15.71 -11.97
CA ASP A 82 -11.00 14.35 -11.45
C ASP A 82 -12.44 13.83 -11.32
N TYR A 83 -12.75 12.69 -11.95
CA TYR A 83 -14.04 12.03 -11.81
C TYR A 83 -14.00 10.99 -10.69
N ALA A 84 -14.88 11.12 -9.69
CA ALA A 84 -14.95 10.16 -8.59
C ALA A 84 -16.00 9.06 -8.86
N LEU A 85 -15.55 7.85 -9.19
CA LEU A 85 -16.38 6.65 -9.17
C LEU A 85 -16.57 6.18 -7.72
N ARG A 86 -17.78 6.33 -7.19
CA ARG A 86 -18.07 6.07 -5.78
C ARG A 86 -18.56 4.65 -5.53
N GLY A 87 -18.32 4.15 -4.33
CA GLY A 87 -18.94 2.92 -3.85
C GLY A 87 -18.34 1.64 -4.43
N ILE A 88 -17.05 1.65 -4.81
CA ILE A 88 -16.38 0.49 -5.40
C ILE A 88 -15.88 -0.44 -4.28
N PRO A 89 -16.38 -1.69 -4.16
CA PRO A 89 -15.92 -2.61 -3.13
C PRO A 89 -14.52 -3.17 -3.43
N GLU A 90 -13.95 -3.93 -2.49
CA GLU A 90 -12.72 -4.69 -2.72
C GLU A 90 -12.88 -5.67 -3.89
N GLY A 91 -11.89 -5.74 -4.77
CA GLY A 91 -11.92 -6.55 -5.98
C GLY A 91 -11.00 -6.05 -7.09
N THR A 92 -10.97 -6.79 -8.19
CA THR A 92 -10.25 -6.41 -9.42
C THR A 92 -11.24 -5.87 -10.44
N TYR A 93 -10.93 -4.72 -11.03
CA TYR A 93 -11.82 -4.01 -11.93
C TYR A 93 -11.10 -3.55 -13.19
N THR A 94 -11.87 -3.34 -14.25
CA THR A 94 -11.43 -2.70 -15.48
C THR A 94 -12.33 -1.50 -15.77
N ILE A 95 -11.74 -0.32 -15.95
CA ILE A 95 -12.45 0.84 -16.51
C ILE A 95 -12.27 0.82 -18.01
N HIS A 96 -13.37 0.94 -18.73
CA HIS A 96 -13.40 1.12 -20.16
C HIS A 96 -13.80 2.55 -20.49
N ALA A 97 -13.16 3.15 -21.49
CA ALA A 97 -13.53 4.45 -22.01
C ALA A 97 -13.46 4.48 -23.54
N MET A 98 -14.25 5.35 -24.15
CA MET A 98 -14.37 5.57 -25.60
C MET A 98 -14.68 7.04 -25.90
N LEU A 99 -14.12 7.56 -27.00
CA LEU A 99 -14.56 8.86 -27.53
C LEU A 99 -15.54 8.64 -28.67
N TRP A 100 -16.62 9.40 -28.65
CA TRP A 100 -17.70 9.27 -29.62
C TRP A 100 -18.23 10.64 -30.03
N GLU A 101 -18.95 10.66 -31.14
CA GLU A 101 -19.73 11.80 -31.61
C GLU A 101 -21.08 11.32 -32.15
N VAL A 102 -22.05 12.24 -32.18
CA VAL A 102 -23.36 11.99 -32.74
C VAL A 102 -23.25 11.89 -34.26
N ALA A 103 -23.84 10.86 -34.87
CA ALA A 103 -23.85 10.74 -36.33
C ALA A 103 -24.78 11.79 -36.97
N ALA A 104 -24.47 12.17 -38.21
CA ALA A 104 -25.28 13.09 -38.97
C ALA A 104 -26.73 12.58 -39.10
N GLY A 105 -27.71 13.35 -38.63
CA GLY A 105 -29.13 13.01 -38.68
C GLY A 105 -29.76 12.52 -37.38
N ALA A 106 -29.00 12.44 -36.27
CA ALA A 106 -29.52 12.01 -34.97
C ALA A 106 -29.06 12.92 -33.79
N PRO A 107 -29.24 14.26 -33.85
CA PRO A 107 -28.58 15.24 -32.97
C PRO A 107 -28.77 15.01 -31.46
N ASP A 108 -29.87 14.37 -31.05
CA ASP A 108 -30.19 14.10 -29.65
C ASP A 108 -29.87 12.67 -29.20
N ALA A 109 -29.23 11.88 -30.05
CA ALA A 109 -28.89 10.50 -29.71
C ALA A 109 -27.75 10.48 -28.69
N GLN A 110 -27.88 9.62 -27.67
CA GLN A 110 -26.80 9.27 -26.74
C GLN A 110 -26.79 7.75 -26.53
N PRO A 111 -25.61 7.13 -26.43
CA PRO A 111 -25.53 5.71 -26.14
C PRO A 111 -26.02 5.43 -24.72
N ARG A 112 -26.80 4.36 -24.54
CA ARG A 112 -27.37 3.97 -23.24
C ARG A 112 -26.67 2.76 -22.65
N THR A 113 -26.06 1.93 -23.50
CA THR A 113 -25.39 0.71 -23.10
C THR A 113 -24.00 0.60 -23.74
N SER A 114 -23.12 -0.17 -23.11
CA SER A 114 -21.80 -0.49 -23.68
C SER A 114 -21.91 -1.21 -25.02
N GLU A 115 -22.94 -2.03 -25.20
CA GLU A 115 -23.21 -2.82 -26.38
C GLU A 115 -23.61 -1.95 -27.57
N GLU A 116 -24.39 -0.87 -27.34
CA GLU A 116 -24.73 0.12 -28.36
C GLU A 116 -23.50 0.87 -28.88
N LEU A 117 -22.53 1.15 -28.00
CA LEU A 117 -21.26 1.81 -28.36
C LEU A 117 -20.29 0.89 -29.11
N LEU A 118 -20.25 -0.38 -28.73
CA LEU A 118 -19.37 -1.37 -29.34
C LEU A 118 -19.96 -1.96 -30.62
N GLY A 119 -21.28 -1.92 -30.77
CA GLY A 119 -22.00 -2.34 -31.96
C GLY A 119 -21.87 -1.33 -33.11
N SER A 120 -22.09 -1.81 -34.33
CA SER A 120 -22.16 -0.97 -35.53
C SER A 120 -23.50 -0.21 -35.59
N SER A 121 -23.73 0.71 -34.66
CA SER A 121 -24.90 1.59 -34.68
C SER A 121 -24.69 2.75 -35.67
N SER A 122 -25.72 3.08 -36.45
CA SER A 122 -25.68 4.24 -37.36
C SER A 122 -25.88 5.59 -36.64
N ALA A 123 -26.27 5.58 -35.37
CA ALA A 123 -26.58 6.79 -34.60
C ALA A 123 -25.34 7.47 -34.00
N PHE A 124 -24.22 6.76 -33.90
CA PHE A 124 -22.99 7.25 -33.26
C PHE A 124 -21.77 6.91 -34.09
N ARG A 125 -20.75 7.75 -34.03
CA ARG A 125 -19.45 7.48 -34.62
C ARG A 125 -18.38 7.47 -33.53
N LEU A 126 -17.54 6.43 -33.55
CA LEU A 126 -16.39 6.36 -32.65
C LEU A 126 -15.26 7.22 -33.19
N LEU A 127 -14.84 8.20 -32.39
CA LEU A 127 -13.66 9.02 -32.66
C LEU A 127 -12.38 8.29 -32.25
N ARG A 128 -12.47 7.50 -31.17
CA ARG A 128 -11.36 6.70 -30.64
C ARG A 128 -11.87 5.37 -30.12
N GLY A 129 -11.13 4.30 -30.44
CA GLY A 129 -11.45 2.94 -30.00
C GLY A 129 -11.41 2.76 -28.48
N ARG A 130 -11.93 1.63 -28.01
CA ARG A 130 -12.00 1.28 -26.58
C ARG A 130 -10.60 1.23 -25.97
N THR A 131 -10.39 2.05 -24.95
CA THR A 131 -9.25 1.95 -24.05
C THR A 131 -9.72 1.32 -22.75
N SER A 132 -8.89 0.45 -22.17
CA SER A 132 -9.19 -0.23 -20.92
C SER A 132 -8.03 -0.07 -19.95
N VAL A 133 -8.32 0.11 -18.67
CA VAL A 133 -7.31 0.07 -17.60
C VAL A 133 -7.79 -0.80 -16.45
N SER A 134 -6.97 -1.78 -16.07
CA SER A 134 -7.24 -2.70 -14.96
C SER A 134 -6.57 -2.24 -13.68
N PHE A 135 -7.25 -2.40 -12.55
CA PHE A 135 -6.76 -2.04 -11.23
C PHE A 135 -7.43 -2.89 -10.15
N THR A 136 -6.89 -2.86 -8.94
CA THR A 136 -7.39 -3.63 -7.80
C THR A 136 -7.66 -2.71 -6.63
N VAL A 137 -8.89 -2.72 -6.12
CA VAL A 137 -9.23 -2.10 -4.83
C VAL A 137 -8.98 -3.13 -3.74
N LYS A 138 -8.17 -2.80 -2.74
CA LYS A 138 -7.81 -3.74 -1.67
C LYS A 138 -7.64 -3.05 -0.34
N ARG A 139 -7.99 -3.72 0.76
CA ARG A 139 -7.59 -3.27 2.09
C ARG A 139 -6.10 -3.49 2.26
N PHE A 140 -5.36 -2.40 2.45
CA PHE A 140 -3.93 -2.50 2.68
C PHE A 140 -3.69 -3.01 4.09
N GLU A 141 -2.81 -4.00 4.21
CA GLU A 141 -2.46 -4.65 5.47
C GLU A 141 -1.05 -4.23 5.89
N ASP A 142 -0.84 -4.13 7.20
CA ASP A 142 0.50 -3.90 7.74
C ASP A 142 1.33 -5.18 7.57
N PHE A 143 2.51 -5.02 6.96
CA PHE A 143 3.46 -6.11 6.85
C PHE A 143 3.99 -6.45 8.24
N VAL A 144 3.85 -7.72 8.65
CA VAL A 144 4.39 -8.23 9.91
C VAL A 144 5.87 -8.59 9.71
N PRO A 145 6.82 -7.75 10.19
CA PRO A 145 8.22 -7.91 9.88
C PRO A 145 8.81 -9.08 10.68
N LYS A 146 9.73 -9.82 10.04
CA LYS A 146 10.49 -10.91 10.66
C LYS A 146 11.97 -10.75 10.35
N TYR A 147 12.81 -11.45 11.09
CA TYR A 147 14.26 -11.46 10.88
C TYR A 147 14.69 -12.23 9.62
N GLU A 148 13.83 -13.12 9.13
CA GLU A 148 13.98 -13.80 7.84
C GLU A 148 13.36 -12.97 6.71
N TRP A 149 13.92 -13.09 5.51
CA TRP A 149 13.35 -12.48 4.31
C TRP A 149 11.95 -13.01 4.04
N LYS A 150 10.98 -12.10 3.97
CA LYS A 150 9.59 -12.44 3.63
C LYS A 150 9.11 -11.67 2.41
N PRO A 151 8.28 -12.29 1.56
CA PRO A 151 7.67 -11.60 0.42
C PRO A 151 6.78 -10.46 0.91
N VAL A 152 6.86 -9.33 0.21
CA VAL A 152 6.07 -8.13 0.45
C VAL A 152 5.17 -7.92 -0.75
N ALA A 153 3.87 -8.06 -0.55
CA ALA A 153 2.90 -7.71 -1.58
C ALA A 153 2.88 -6.19 -1.84
N HIS A 154 2.48 -5.80 -3.04
CA HIS A 154 2.41 -4.38 -3.43
C HIS A 154 1.43 -3.55 -2.58
N TRP A 155 0.41 -4.20 -2.00
CA TRP A 155 -0.60 -3.58 -1.13
C TRP A 155 -0.24 -3.62 0.36
N HIS A 156 0.95 -4.10 0.73
CA HIS A 156 1.39 -4.06 2.13
C HIS A 156 1.96 -2.70 2.51
N ARG A 157 1.61 -2.24 3.71
CA ARG A 157 2.26 -1.09 4.37
C ARG A 157 3.49 -1.60 5.09
N LEU A 158 4.65 -1.03 4.76
CA LEU A 158 5.90 -1.42 5.41
C LEU A 158 6.18 -0.50 6.61
N PRO A 159 6.46 -1.06 7.80
CA PRO A 159 6.98 -0.26 8.90
C PRO A 159 8.37 0.30 8.53
N PRO A 160 8.75 1.45 9.09
CA PRO A 160 10.06 2.05 8.84
C PRO A 160 11.19 1.18 9.42
N GLY A 161 12.39 1.32 8.87
CA GLY A 161 13.59 0.66 9.39
C GLY A 161 13.76 -0.81 8.98
N LEU A 162 13.01 -1.29 7.98
CA LEU A 162 13.23 -2.61 7.39
C LEU A 162 14.33 -2.60 6.33
N GLU A 163 15.04 -3.72 6.22
CA GLU A 163 15.82 -4.04 5.02
C GLU A 163 14.87 -4.52 3.93
N ILE A 164 15.01 -3.99 2.71
CA ILE A 164 14.16 -4.31 1.56
C ILE A 164 15.05 -4.70 0.39
N VAL A 165 14.73 -5.82 -0.24
CA VAL A 165 15.27 -6.20 -1.55
C VAL A 165 14.18 -5.99 -2.59
N LEU A 166 14.52 -5.22 -3.62
CA LEU A 166 13.71 -5.00 -4.81
C LEU A 166 14.39 -5.72 -5.96
N ASP A 167 13.73 -6.72 -6.53
CA ASP A 167 14.19 -7.26 -7.80
C ASP A 167 13.85 -6.27 -8.93
N LEU A 168 14.88 -5.64 -9.48
CA LEU A 168 14.76 -4.73 -10.62
C LEU A 168 14.60 -5.49 -11.96
N GLY A 169 14.81 -6.80 -11.98
CA GLY A 169 14.76 -7.68 -13.15
C GLY A 169 13.36 -8.11 -13.60
N GLY A 170 12.30 -7.60 -12.96
CA GLY A 170 10.92 -7.81 -13.41
C GLY A 170 10.24 -9.09 -12.93
N SER A 171 10.90 -9.92 -12.09
CA SER A 171 10.23 -11.09 -11.49
C SER A 171 9.34 -10.74 -10.29
N GLY A 172 9.40 -9.49 -9.81
CA GLY A 172 8.41 -8.94 -8.87
C GLY A 172 8.59 -9.37 -7.41
N ASP A 173 9.64 -10.11 -7.08
CA ASP A 173 9.91 -10.58 -5.73
C ASP A 173 10.45 -9.46 -4.82
N ARG A 174 9.56 -8.60 -4.31
CA ARG A 174 9.89 -7.70 -3.22
C ARG A 174 9.96 -8.50 -1.93
N LYS A 175 11.08 -8.43 -1.21
CA LYS A 175 11.24 -9.07 0.09
C LYS A 175 11.67 -8.05 1.13
N ALA A 176 11.23 -8.22 2.37
CA ALA A 176 11.66 -7.39 3.49
C ALA A 176 11.97 -8.23 4.73
N ARG A 177 12.86 -7.71 5.56
CA ARG A 177 13.19 -8.28 6.88
C ARG A 177 13.60 -7.17 7.87
N ILE A 178 13.66 -7.54 9.15
CA ILE A 178 14.29 -6.72 10.18
C ILE A 178 15.81 -6.74 9.96
N PRO A 179 16.51 -5.59 9.94
CA PRO A 179 17.95 -5.53 9.77
C PRO A 179 18.71 -6.32 10.84
N GLN A 180 19.92 -6.78 10.51
CA GLN A 180 20.78 -7.50 11.44
C GLN A 180 22.22 -6.95 11.39
N PRO A 181 22.68 -6.19 12.41
CA PRO A 181 21.93 -5.76 13.59
C PRO A 181 20.91 -4.65 13.29
N TRP A 182 19.79 -4.64 14.01
CA TRP A 182 18.86 -3.51 14.06
C TRP A 182 19.21 -2.60 15.25
N GLN A 183 19.11 -1.29 15.08
CA GLN A 183 19.38 -0.30 16.13
C GLN A 183 18.09 0.00 16.90
N TRP A 184 18.00 -0.50 18.14
CA TRP A 184 16.86 -0.21 19.00
C TRP A 184 17.16 0.98 19.91
N ASP A 185 16.26 1.98 19.90
CA ASP A 185 16.32 3.12 20.81
C ASP A 185 15.58 2.77 22.11
N ALA A 186 16.29 2.11 23.03
CA ALA A 186 15.77 1.59 24.28
C ALA A 186 15.41 2.72 25.25
N ARG A 187 14.14 2.75 25.69
CA ARG A 187 13.68 3.65 26.74
C ARG A 187 14.06 3.07 28.10
N VAL A 188 14.77 3.84 28.92
CA VAL A 188 15.06 3.48 30.32
C VAL A 188 14.22 4.37 31.22
N ALA A 189 13.51 3.78 32.19
CA ALA A 189 12.76 4.52 33.19
C ALA A 189 13.70 5.51 33.91
N ASP A 190 13.18 6.70 34.19
CA ASP A 190 13.91 7.81 34.83
C ASP A 190 15.05 8.43 34.00
N GLU A 191 15.32 7.93 32.78
CA GLU A 191 16.23 8.58 31.83
C GLU A 191 15.45 9.34 30.73
N ALA A 192 15.83 10.59 30.47
CA ALA A 192 15.20 11.42 29.44
C ALA A 192 15.62 11.05 28.01
N VAL A 193 16.81 10.46 27.85
CA VAL A 193 17.41 10.17 26.54
C VAL A 193 17.41 8.65 26.31
N PRO A 194 16.81 8.14 25.22
CA PRO A 194 16.89 6.72 24.88
C PRO A 194 18.32 6.25 24.63
N LYS A 195 18.64 5.02 25.02
CA LYS A 195 19.92 4.39 24.72
C LYS A 195 19.82 3.60 23.42
N ARG A 196 20.68 3.90 22.45
CA ARG A 196 20.75 3.15 21.19
C ARG A 196 21.57 1.87 21.38
N VAL A 197 20.96 0.72 21.10
CA VAL A 197 21.56 -0.61 21.31
C VAL A 197 21.42 -1.46 20.04
N PRO A 198 22.50 -2.13 19.58
CA PRO A 198 22.41 -3.08 18.49
C PRO A 198 21.70 -4.37 18.95
N VAL A 199 20.68 -4.78 18.21
CA VAL A 199 19.84 -5.95 18.51
C VAL A 199 19.88 -6.93 17.33
N MET A 200 20.22 -8.18 17.63
CA MET A 200 20.11 -9.33 16.74
C MET A 200 18.85 -10.14 17.06
N ALA A 201 18.46 -11.07 16.19
CA ALA A 201 17.27 -11.93 16.37
C ALA A 201 17.32 -12.80 17.65
N ASP A 202 18.53 -13.17 18.06
CA ASP A 202 18.86 -14.04 19.19
C ASP A 202 19.33 -13.27 20.43
N THR A 203 19.37 -11.93 20.37
CA THR A 203 19.73 -11.10 21.53
C THR A 203 18.71 -11.32 22.65
N THR A 204 19.16 -11.90 23.76
CA THR A 204 18.32 -12.14 24.93
C THR A 204 18.10 -10.85 25.73
N MET A 205 17.03 -10.78 26.52
CA MET A 205 16.80 -9.63 27.40
C MET A 205 17.94 -9.42 28.41
N ALA A 206 18.58 -10.51 28.89
CA ALA A 206 19.76 -10.43 29.73
C ALA A 206 20.96 -9.79 29.02
N LEU A 207 21.26 -10.22 27.78
CA LEU A 207 22.33 -9.64 26.97
C LEU A 207 22.05 -8.17 26.66
N LEU A 208 20.79 -7.87 26.34
CA LEU A 208 20.33 -6.52 26.06
C LEU A 208 20.59 -5.57 27.25
N LEU A 209 20.25 -5.99 28.48
CA LEU A 209 20.56 -5.23 29.69
C LEU A 209 22.07 -5.03 29.87
N SER A 210 22.86 -6.09 29.66
CA SER A 210 24.33 -6.01 29.74
C SER A 210 24.93 -5.01 28.75
N LEU A 211 24.44 -4.98 27.50
CA LEU A 211 24.86 -4.02 26.47
C LEU A 211 24.59 -2.55 26.87
N MET A 212 23.61 -2.31 27.74
CA MET A 212 23.29 -0.99 28.29
C MET A 212 24.01 -0.68 29.61
N GLY A 213 24.83 -1.60 30.13
CA GLY A 213 25.51 -1.47 31.42
C GLY A 213 24.64 -1.83 32.64
N PHE A 214 23.54 -2.56 32.44
CA PHE A 214 22.63 -2.96 33.50
C PHE A 214 22.76 -4.45 33.86
N SER A 215 22.45 -4.79 35.10
CA SER A 215 22.39 -6.17 35.59
C SER A 215 20.96 -6.67 35.65
N THR A 216 20.74 -7.94 35.32
CA THR A 216 19.45 -8.64 35.52
C THR A 216 19.03 -8.72 36.99
N ASN A 217 19.94 -8.45 37.94
CA ASN A 217 19.59 -8.37 39.36
C ASN A 217 18.94 -7.04 39.74
N THR A 218 19.27 -5.96 39.04
CA THR A 218 18.82 -4.59 39.36
C THR A 218 17.80 -4.06 38.38
N HIS A 219 17.81 -4.53 37.14
CA HIS A 219 16.93 -4.06 36.06
C HIS A 219 16.16 -5.20 35.43
N GLU A 220 15.05 -4.83 34.80
CA GLU A 220 14.18 -5.72 34.03
C GLU A 220 13.73 -5.03 32.74
N VAL A 221 13.45 -5.84 31.71
CA VAL A 221 12.83 -5.39 30.46
C VAL A 221 11.35 -5.66 30.55
N VAL A 222 10.53 -4.67 30.21
CA VAL A 222 9.09 -4.66 30.43
C VAL A 222 8.41 -4.30 29.13
N TRP A 223 7.40 -5.06 28.74
CA TRP A 223 6.41 -4.64 27.76
C TRP A 223 5.24 -3.98 28.49
N GLY A 224 4.76 -2.84 27.99
CA GLY A 224 3.61 -2.14 28.55
C GLY A 224 2.69 -1.57 27.48
N GLN A 225 1.38 -1.56 27.76
CA GLN A 225 0.41 -0.86 26.92
C GLN A 225 0.58 0.66 27.00
N ASP A 226 0.17 1.36 25.94
CA ASP A 226 0.29 2.82 25.88
C ASP A 226 -0.55 3.55 26.94
N ASP A 227 -1.56 2.89 27.51
CA ASP A 227 -2.38 3.41 28.61
C ASP A 227 -1.74 3.22 30.01
N GLY A 228 -0.62 2.50 30.10
CA GLY A 228 0.11 2.20 31.32
C GLY A 228 -0.59 1.24 32.28
N LYS A 229 -1.74 0.66 31.91
CA LYS A 229 -2.52 -0.20 32.82
C LYS A 229 -2.04 -1.64 32.85
N HIS A 230 -1.46 -2.12 31.75
CA HIS A 230 -0.99 -3.48 31.61
C HIS A 230 0.49 -3.47 31.33
N GLU A 231 1.23 -4.17 32.18
CA GLU A 231 2.66 -4.36 32.04
C GLU A 231 3.00 -5.84 32.24
N GLN A 232 3.97 -6.32 31.48
CA GLN A 232 4.52 -7.66 31.60
C GLN A 232 6.04 -7.58 31.60
N VAL A 233 6.65 -8.12 32.65
CA VAL A 233 8.10 -8.31 32.69
C VAL A 233 8.46 -9.44 31.71
N LEU A 234 9.36 -9.15 30.79
CA LEU A 234 9.85 -10.12 29.81
C LEU A 234 10.89 -11.04 30.47
N GLU A 235 10.86 -12.32 30.13
CA GLU A 235 11.81 -13.28 30.71
C GLU A 235 13.24 -12.99 30.24
N VAL A 236 14.20 -13.14 31.14
CA VAL A 236 15.61 -12.77 30.89
C VAL A 236 16.26 -13.57 29.75
N ASN A 237 15.76 -14.79 29.52
CA ASN A 237 16.21 -15.71 28.47
C ASN A 237 15.43 -15.56 27.15
N TRP A 238 14.36 -14.76 27.11
CA TRP A 238 13.65 -14.50 25.86
C TRP A 238 14.54 -13.72 24.90
N THR A 239 14.58 -14.17 23.65
CA THR A 239 15.23 -13.46 22.56
C THR A 239 14.37 -12.29 22.07
N SER A 240 14.98 -11.34 21.36
CA SER A 240 14.28 -10.25 20.68
C SER A 240 13.16 -10.76 19.75
N THR A 241 13.35 -11.93 19.12
CA THR A 241 12.33 -12.60 18.31
C THR A 241 11.17 -13.09 19.16
N GLN A 242 11.43 -13.78 20.27
CA GLN A 242 10.38 -14.28 21.17
C GLN A 242 9.59 -13.14 21.81
N ALA A 243 10.26 -12.06 22.17
CA ALA A 243 9.67 -10.84 22.72
C ALA A 243 8.96 -9.96 21.68
N ASN A 244 9.06 -10.27 20.37
CA ASN A 244 8.62 -9.40 19.27
C ASN A 244 9.13 -7.95 19.43
N LEU A 245 10.40 -7.81 19.82
CA LEU A 245 10.98 -6.53 20.23
C LEU A 245 10.86 -5.43 19.17
N PHE A 246 11.00 -5.78 17.89
CA PHE A 246 10.86 -4.83 16.78
C PHE A 246 9.44 -4.25 16.69
N GLN A 247 8.42 -5.12 16.73
CA GLN A 247 7.01 -4.74 16.61
C GLN A 247 6.56 -3.89 17.80
N TYR A 248 6.99 -4.26 19.01
CA TYR A 248 6.60 -3.58 20.25
C TYR A 248 7.68 -2.62 20.76
N SER A 249 8.56 -2.15 19.89
CA SER A 249 9.75 -1.35 20.25
C SER A 249 9.43 -0.07 21.03
N ARG A 250 8.23 0.50 20.87
CA ARG A 250 7.75 1.70 21.60
C ARG A 250 7.12 1.38 22.95
N GLN A 251 6.62 0.15 23.09
CA GLN A 251 5.94 -0.40 24.26
C GLN A 251 6.89 -1.15 25.19
N ILE A 252 8.06 -1.53 24.69
CA ILE A 252 9.10 -2.19 25.48
C ILE A 252 10.06 -1.13 26.04
N PHE A 253 10.34 -1.22 27.32
CA PHE A 253 11.25 -0.33 28.04
C PHE A 253 11.99 -1.08 29.15
N VAL A 254 13.01 -0.44 29.70
CA VAL A 254 13.86 -0.96 30.77
C VAL A 254 13.56 -0.19 32.04
N ARG A 255 13.51 -0.85 33.19
CA ARG A 255 13.39 -0.16 34.48
C ARG A 255 14.16 -0.87 35.58
N MET A 256 14.37 -0.18 36.70
CA MET A 256 14.82 -0.83 37.93
C MET A 256 13.75 -1.80 38.45
N LYS A 257 14.18 -2.96 38.95
CA LYS A 257 13.27 -3.93 39.57
C LYS A 257 12.59 -3.32 40.78
N LYS A 258 11.27 -3.49 40.86
CA LYS A 258 10.53 -3.18 42.08
C LYS A 258 11.00 -4.14 43.18
N ALA A 259 11.39 -3.62 44.34
CA ALA A 259 11.68 -4.47 45.48
C ALA A 259 10.45 -5.34 45.75
N ARG A 260 10.62 -6.68 45.75
CA ARG A 260 9.56 -7.57 46.21
C ARG A 260 9.40 -7.33 47.71
N ILE A 261 8.45 -6.48 48.07
CA ILE A 261 7.97 -6.42 49.46
C ILE A 261 7.24 -7.74 49.65
N ASN A 262 7.96 -8.75 50.15
CA ASN A 262 7.32 -9.95 50.64
C ASN A 262 6.45 -9.51 51.82
N HIS A 263 5.15 -9.38 51.59
CA HIS A 263 4.19 -9.39 52.69
C HIS A 263 4.29 -10.78 53.32
N ALA A 264 5.15 -10.91 54.32
CA ALA A 264 5.12 -12.04 55.23
C ALA A 264 3.76 -11.97 55.93
N VAL A 265 2.92 -12.98 55.65
CA VAL A 265 1.69 -13.28 56.39
C VAL A 265 2.07 -14.07 57.62
#